data_AF-A0A1F4UDK6-F1
#
_entry.id   AF-A0A1F4UDK6-F1
#
_cell.length_a   1.000
_cell.length_b   1.000
_cell.length_c   1.000
_cell.angle_alpha   90.00
_cell.angle_beta   90.00
_cell.angle_gamma   90.00
#
_symmetry.space_group_name_H-M   'P 1'
#
loop_
_entity.id
_entity.type
_entity.pdbx_description
1 polymer ?
#
loop_
_entity_poly.entity_id
_entity_poly.type
_entity_poly.pdbx_seq_one_letter_code
_entity_poly.pdbx_strand_id
1 'polypeptide(L)'
;MIKKITIGICVIFIVFCQAQTETDDTQLINKPQEIKIIKTKIIVPKDPVLSGLLAAQLPGVGHIYCRKWIKGAIFLVGTASLYGIANECNKRAGDDSLSQEERDQNAALAGVLGIAGLTVHIWNVIDAINMAERYNRRLLEDNSQEIMRINFRYNGDKVSLGLAKSF
;
A
#
# COMPACT_ATOMS: atom_id res chain seq x y z
N MET A 1 7.63 -32.07 16.93
CA MET A 1 6.62 -31.27 16.19
C MET A 1 7.14 -29.93 15.64
N ILE A 2 8.20 -29.35 16.21
CA ILE A 2 8.76 -28.03 15.84
C ILE A 2 9.39 -27.99 14.42
N LYS A 3 9.94 -29.11 13.92
CA LYS A 3 10.61 -29.16 12.59
C LYS A 3 9.67 -28.95 11.39
N LYS A 4 8.36 -29.18 11.51
CA LYS A 4 7.41 -29.03 10.38
C LYS A 4 7.03 -27.56 10.12
N ILE A 5 7.09 -26.71 11.15
CA ILE A 5 6.74 -25.29 11.05
C ILE A 5 7.87 -24.49 10.36
N THR A 6 9.14 -24.85 10.62
CA THR A 6 10.29 -24.18 9.99
C THR A 6 10.36 -24.42 8.48
N ILE A 7 10.01 -25.63 8.02
CA ILE A 7 10.00 -25.95 6.58
C ILE A 7 8.89 -25.19 5.84
N GLY A 8 7.73 -25.00 6.47
CA GLY A 8 6.63 -24.21 5.90
C GLY A 8 6.97 -22.73 5.70
N ILE A 9 7.68 -22.13 6.66
CA ILE A 9 8.15 -20.74 6.57
C ILE A 9 9.20 -20.57 5.47
N CYS A 10 10.10 -21.55 5.30
CA CYS A 10 11.11 -21.52 4.22
C CYS A 10 10.50 -21.68 2.82
N VAL A 11 9.45 -22.50 2.63
CA VAL A 11 8.78 -22.66 1.33
C VAL A 11 8.02 -21.39 0.93
N ILE A 12 7.40 -20.69 1.90
CA ILE A 12 6.76 -19.39 1.65
C ILE A 12 7.81 -18.35 1.25
N PHE A 13 8.99 -18.35 1.87
CA PHE A 13 10.08 -17.42 1.53
C PHE A 13 10.69 -17.67 0.14
N ILE A 14 10.81 -18.94 -0.29
CA ILE A 14 11.36 -19.31 -1.60
C ILE A 14 10.39 -18.95 -2.74
N VAL A 15 9.07 -19.12 -2.55
CA VAL A 15 8.05 -18.67 -3.52
C VAL A 15 7.99 -17.13 -3.58
N PHE A 16 8.23 -16.44 -2.45
CA PHE A 16 8.29 -14.97 -2.40
C PHE A 16 9.52 -14.39 -3.10
N CYS A 17 10.66 -15.09 -3.08
CA CYS A 17 11.87 -14.68 -3.80
C CYS A 17 11.76 -14.80 -5.33
N GLN A 18 11.01 -15.79 -5.85
CA GLN A 18 10.86 -15.95 -7.31
C GLN A 18 9.84 -15.00 -7.94
N ALA A 19 8.94 -14.41 -7.15
CA ALA A 19 7.96 -13.44 -7.64
C ALA A 19 8.51 -12.00 -7.76
N GLN A 20 9.73 -11.72 -7.29
CA GLN A 20 10.34 -10.39 -7.36
C GLN A 20 11.28 -10.19 -8.56
N THR A 21 11.52 -11.20 -9.39
CA THR A 21 12.46 -11.11 -10.53
C THR A 21 11.83 -10.74 -11.87
N GLU A 22 10.51 -10.54 -11.95
CA GLU A 22 9.84 -10.19 -13.20
C GLU A 22 9.06 -8.89 -13.05
N THR A 23 9.73 -7.75 -13.21
CA THR A 23 9.25 -6.56 -13.93
C THR A 23 10.29 -5.44 -13.81
N ASP A 24 11.49 -5.72 -14.30
CA ASP A 24 12.48 -4.68 -14.60
C ASP A 24 12.58 -4.56 -16.13
N ASP A 25 12.26 -3.37 -16.61
CA ASP A 25 12.67 -2.74 -17.87
C ASP A 25 12.76 -3.60 -19.14
N THR A 26 11.69 -3.60 -19.93
CA THR A 26 11.83 -3.88 -21.36
C THR A 26 12.33 -2.62 -22.07
N GLN A 27 13.63 -2.64 -22.37
CA GLN A 27 14.33 -1.62 -23.14
C GLN A 27 13.80 -1.47 -24.57
N LEU A 28 13.87 -0.21 -25.02
CA LEU A 28 13.57 0.35 -26.33
C LEU A 28 14.54 -0.14 -27.42
N ILE A 29 14.08 -0.88 -28.44
CA ILE A 29 14.69 -0.85 -29.79
C ILE A 29 13.60 -1.06 -30.86
N ASN A 30 13.03 0.04 -31.37
CA ASN A 30 12.81 0.24 -32.82
C ASN A 30 12.16 1.61 -33.07
N LYS A 31 12.83 2.49 -33.84
CA LYS A 31 12.22 3.67 -34.47
C LYS A 31 12.04 3.40 -35.95
N PRO A 32 10.81 3.58 -36.46
CA PRO A 32 10.58 4.50 -37.57
C PRO A 32 9.51 5.55 -37.21
N GLN A 33 9.44 6.62 -38.00
CA GLN A 33 8.93 7.95 -37.60
C GLN A 33 7.41 8.12 -37.40
N GLU A 34 7.11 8.97 -36.41
CA GLU A 34 5.98 9.89 -36.19
C GLU A 34 4.57 9.58 -36.72
N ILE A 35 3.76 9.01 -35.81
CA ILE A 35 2.43 9.53 -35.53
C ILE A 35 2.48 9.98 -34.07
N LYS A 36 2.43 11.29 -33.81
CA LYS A 36 2.23 11.81 -32.45
C LYS A 36 0.76 11.59 -32.09
N ILE A 37 0.39 10.32 -31.88
CA ILE A 37 -0.84 9.98 -31.18
C ILE A 37 -0.66 10.67 -29.84
N ILE A 38 -1.40 11.75 -29.61
CA ILE A 38 -1.57 12.28 -28.26
C ILE A 38 -2.26 11.13 -27.54
N LYS A 39 -1.46 10.23 -26.95
CA LYS A 39 -1.93 9.24 -26.00
C LYS A 39 -2.38 10.09 -24.84
N THR A 40 -3.60 10.58 -24.90
CA THR A 40 -4.29 11.13 -23.75
C THR A 40 -4.38 9.95 -22.79
N LYS A 41 -3.37 9.81 -21.93
CA LYS A 41 -3.40 8.84 -20.86
C LYS A 41 -4.59 9.28 -20.02
N ILE A 42 -5.70 8.56 -20.12
CA ILE A 42 -6.87 8.81 -19.28
C ILE A 42 -6.45 8.38 -17.88
N ILE A 43 -5.91 9.34 -17.13
CA ILE A 43 -5.48 9.14 -15.76
C ILE A 43 -6.72 9.36 -14.89
N VAL A 44 -7.33 8.27 -14.44
CA VAL A 44 -8.46 8.32 -13.52
C VAL A 44 -7.91 8.50 -12.10
N PRO A 45 -8.28 9.59 -11.38
CA PRO A 45 -7.91 9.76 -9.98
C PRO A 45 -8.50 8.62 -9.13
N LYS A 46 -7.80 8.25 -8.07
CA LYS A 46 -8.21 7.19 -7.13
C LYS A 46 -9.09 7.79 -6.04
N ASP A 47 -10.17 7.13 -5.68
CA ASP A 47 -11.02 7.58 -4.59
C ASP A 47 -10.39 7.17 -3.23
N PRO A 48 -10.03 8.14 -2.36
CA PRO A 48 -9.49 7.84 -1.04
C PRO A 48 -10.48 7.11 -0.13
N VAL A 49 -11.77 7.43 -0.22
CA VAL A 49 -12.81 6.81 0.61
C VAL A 49 -12.96 5.34 0.24
N LEU A 50 -13.00 5.04 -1.05
CA LEU A 50 -13.05 3.66 -1.54
C LEU A 50 -11.81 2.87 -1.11
N SER A 51 -10.62 3.46 -1.22
CA SER A 51 -9.36 2.84 -0.75
C SER A 51 -9.42 2.51 0.75
N GLY A 52 -9.90 3.45 1.56
CA GLY A 52 -10.10 3.26 3.00
C GLY A 52 -11.12 2.18 3.33
N LEU A 53 -12.27 2.18 2.65
CA LEU A 53 -13.31 1.18 2.86
C LEU A 53 -12.82 -0.25 2.53
N LEU A 54 -12.09 -0.40 1.43
CA LEU A 54 -11.47 -1.66 1.05
C LEU A 54 -10.45 -2.13 2.10
N ALA A 55 -9.60 -1.21 2.59
CA ALA A 55 -8.64 -1.50 3.66
C ALA A 55 -9.32 -1.83 5.01
N ALA A 56 -10.51 -1.30 5.27
CA ALA A 56 -11.26 -1.56 6.49
C ALA A 56 -11.87 -2.96 6.47
N GLN A 57 -12.35 -3.42 5.32
CA GLN A 57 -12.95 -4.74 5.17
C GLN A 57 -11.91 -5.85 5.23
N LEU A 58 -10.77 -5.65 4.56
CA LEU A 58 -9.65 -6.57 4.62
C LEU A 58 -8.33 -5.79 4.68
N PRO A 59 -7.45 -6.09 5.65
CA PRO A 59 -6.19 -5.39 5.79
C PRO A 59 -5.35 -5.54 4.52
N GLY A 60 -4.77 -4.44 4.03
CA GLY A 60 -3.95 -4.41 2.81
C GLY A 60 -4.69 -4.27 1.47
N VAL A 61 -6.01 -4.44 1.39
CA VAL A 61 -6.74 -4.37 0.10
C VAL A 61 -6.79 -2.94 -0.46
N GLY A 62 -6.90 -1.92 0.39
CA GLY A 62 -6.80 -0.52 -0.05
C GLY A 62 -5.45 -0.18 -0.71
N HIS A 63 -4.35 -0.76 -0.21
CA HIS A 63 -3.03 -0.60 -0.84
C HIS A 63 -2.95 -1.30 -2.19
N ILE A 64 -3.58 -2.46 -2.35
CA ILE A 64 -3.69 -3.16 -3.63
C ILE A 64 -4.48 -2.31 -4.64
N TYR A 65 -5.58 -1.69 -4.21
CA TYR A 65 -6.34 -0.74 -5.05
C TYR A 65 -5.46 0.43 -5.54
N CYS A 66 -4.55 0.91 -4.69
CA CYS A 66 -3.54 1.91 -5.02
C CYS A 66 -2.31 1.35 -5.78
N ARG A 67 -2.36 0.10 -6.28
CA ARG A 67 -1.26 -0.62 -6.96
C ARG A 67 0.01 -0.79 -6.12
N LYS A 68 -0.10 -0.76 -4.79
CA LYS A 68 1.01 -1.00 -3.85
C LYS A 68 0.90 -2.38 -3.21
N TRP A 69 1.15 -3.39 -4.03
CA TRP A 69 1.02 -4.81 -3.67
C TRP A 69 1.84 -5.22 -2.45
N ILE A 70 3.11 -4.80 -2.38
CA ILE A 70 4.00 -5.16 -1.26
C ILE A 70 3.48 -4.62 0.06
N LYS A 71 3.05 -3.36 0.09
CA LYS A 71 2.48 -2.76 1.31
C LYS A 71 1.18 -3.47 1.72
N GLY A 72 0.33 -3.78 0.74
CA GLY A 72 -0.88 -4.56 0.98
C GLY A 72 -0.58 -5.92 1.58
N ALA A 73 0.40 -6.66 1.03
CA ALA A 73 0.80 -7.96 1.55
C ALA A 73 1.34 -7.89 2.99
N ILE A 74 2.16 -6.89 3.31
CA ILE A 74 2.71 -6.70 4.67
C ILE A 74 1.57 -6.47 5.68
N PHE A 75 0.61 -5.59 5.37
CA PHE A 75 -0.52 -5.36 6.27
C PHE A 75 -1.42 -6.57 6.37
N LEU A 76 -1.67 -7.29 5.27
CA LEU A 76 -2.50 -8.49 5.28
C LEU A 76 -1.87 -9.59 6.16
N VAL A 77 -0.60 -9.93 5.90
CA VAL A 77 0.12 -10.98 6.64
C VAL A 77 0.36 -10.55 8.09
N GLY A 78 0.75 -9.30 8.32
CA GLY A 78 1.02 -8.76 9.65
C GLY A 78 -0.21 -8.79 10.54
N THR A 79 -1.33 -8.25 10.07
CA THR A 79 -2.60 -8.23 10.81
C THR A 79 -3.15 -9.64 11.01
N ALA A 80 -3.10 -10.50 10.00
CA ALA A 80 -3.53 -11.90 10.12
C ALA A 80 -2.69 -12.68 11.14
N SER A 81 -1.37 -12.44 11.18
CA SER A 81 -0.47 -13.08 12.15
C SER A 81 -0.79 -12.63 13.57
N LEU A 82 -1.02 -11.33 13.80
CA LEU A 82 -1.38 -10.80 15.12
C LEU A 82 -2.68 -11.42 15.64
N TYR A 83 -3.74 -11.42 14.82
CA TYR A 83 -5.01 -12.04 15.22
C TYR A 83 -4.91 -13.56 15.35
N GLY A 84 -4.12 -14.22 14.52
CA GLY A 84 -3.87 -15.66 14.60
C GLY A 84 -3.21 -16.06 15.92
N ILE A 85 -2.15 -15.35 16.31
CA ILE A 85 -1.45 -15.59 17.58
C ILE A 85 -2.37 -15.22 18.75
N ALA A 86 -3.09 -14.09 18.68
CA ALA A 86 -4.03 -13.68 19.72
C ALA A 86 -5.12 -14.74 19.97
N ASN A 87 -5.67 -15.32 18.89
CA ASN A 87 -6.69 -16.37 18.99
C ASN A 87 -6.13 -17.66 19.60
N GLU A 88 -4.91 -18.04 19.25
CA GLU A 88 -4.24 -19.21 19.85
C GLU A 88 -3.96 -18.99 21.34
N CYS A 89 -3.48 -17.82 21.75
CA CYS A 89 -3.34 -17.45 23.15
C CYS A 89 -4.68 -17.45 23.88
N ASN A 90 -5.75 -16.96 23.26
CA ASN A 90 -7.08 -16.95 23.86
C ASN A 90 -7.63 -18.37 24.10
N LYS A 91 -7.37 -19.31 23.17
CA LYS A 91 -7.72 -20.72 23.37
C LYS A 91 -6.98 -21.34 24.54
N ARG A 92 -5.69 -21.05 24.68
CA ARG A 92 -4.86 -21.54 25.80
C ARG A 92 -5.30 -20.95 27.14
N ALA A 93 -5.76 -19.70 27.17
CA ALA A 93 -6.32 -19.11 28.38
C ALA A 93 -7.55 -19.87 28.90
N GLY A 94 -8.36 -20.42 27.98
CA GLY A 94 -9.53 -21.24 28.30
C GLY A 94 -9.26 -22.73 28.54
N ASP A 95 -8.01 -23.18 28.48
CA ASP A 95 -7.65 -24.58 28.67
C ASP A 95 -7.45 -24.90 30.16
N ASP A 96 -8.35 -25.72 30.72
CA ASP A 96 -8.31 -26.14 32.13
C ASP A 96 -7.18 -27.13 32.45
N SER A 97 -6.44 -27.62 31.44
CA SER A 97 -5.26 -28.47 31.65
C SER A 97 -3.98 -27.70 32.02
N LEU A 98 -3.99 -26.37 31.84
CA LEU A 98 -2.85 -25.50 32.14
C LEU A 98 -2.92 -24.93 33.56
N SER A 99 -1.77 -24.51 34.09
CA SER A 99 -1.72 -23.83 35.38
C SER A 99 -2.44 -22.47 35.32
N GLN A 100 -2.97 -22.01 36.46
CA GLN A 100 -3.66 -20.72 36.52
C GLN A 100 -2.76 -19.55 36.07
N GLU A 101 -1.47 -19.59 36.42
CA GLU A 101 -0.50 -18.59 35.98
C GLU A 101 -0.33 -18.56 34.46
N GLU A 102 -0.20 -19.73 33.82
CA GLU A 102 -0.10 -19.81 32.35
C GLU A 102 -1.39 -19.31 31.67
N ARG A 103 -2.56 -19.59 32.25
CA ARG A 103 -3.84 -19.10 31.71
C ARG A 103 -3.91 -17.58 31.76
N ASP A 104 -3.55 -16.99 32.89
CA ASP A 104 -3.56 -15.52 33.08
C ASP A 104 -2.55 -14.84 32.14
N GLN A 105 -1.35 -15.42 31.97
CA GLN A 105 -0.36 -14.94 31.02
C GLN A 105 -0.86 -15.03 29.57
N ASN A 106 -1.47 -16.14 29.17
CA ASN A 106 -2.04 -16.30 27.82
C ASN A 106 -3.22 -15.36 27.58
N ALA A 107 -4.06 -15.12 28.58
CA ALA A 107 -5.15 -14.15 28.51
C ALA A 107 -4.62 -12.72 28.30
N ALA A 108 -3.59 -12.34 29.07
CA ALA A 108 -2.94 -11.04 28.92
C ALA A 108 -2.30 -10.88 27.53
N LEU A 109 -1.58 -11.89 27.05
CA LEU A 109 -0.99 -11.90 25.71
C LEU A 109 -2.03 -11.80 24.60
N ALA A 110 -3.14 -12.56 24.71
CA ALA A 110 -4.24 -12.48 23.77
C ALA A 110 -4.85 -11.06 23.71
N GLY A 111 -5.05 -10.44 24.87
CA GLY A 111 -5.54 -9.07 24.97
C GLY A 111 -4.60 -8.06 24.31
N VAL A 112 -3.31 -8.10 24.65
CA VAL A 112 -2.29 -7.19 24.09
C VAL A 112 -2.18 -7.36 22.57
N LEU A 113 -2.08 -8.59 22.07
CA LEU A 113 -1.96 -8.87 20.64
C LEU A 113 -3.25 -8.52 19.89
N GLY A 114 -4.42 -8.71 20.49
CA GLY A 114 -5.70 -8.29 19.92
C GLY A 114 -5.78 -6.77 19.74
N ILE A 115 -5.37 -6.01 20.75
CA ILE A 115 -5.31 -4.53 20.69
C ILE A 115 -4.27 -4.07 19.67
N ALA A 116 -3.10 -4.71 19.63
CA ALA A 116 -2.07 -4.42 18.63
C ALA A 116 -2.59 -4.69 17.21
N GLY A 117 -3.25 -5.82 16.99
CA GLY A 117 -3.89 -6.16 15.71
C GLY A 117 -4.91 -5.12 15.27
N LEU A 118 -5.78 -4.67 16.19
CA LEU A 118 -6.75 -3.61 15.92
C LEU A 118 -6.08 -2.28 15.57
N THR A 119 -5.02 -1.92 16.30
CA THR A 119 -4.26 -0.69 16.06
C THR A 119 -3.61 -0.69 14.68
N VAL A 120 -2.98 -1.79 14.30
CA VAL A 120 -2.41 -1.98 12.96
C VAL A 120 -3.49 -1.96 11.89
N HIS A 121 -4.67 -2.53 12.14
CA HIS A 121 -5.79 -2.50 11.20
C HIS A 121 -6.31 -1.08 10.95
N ILE A 122 -6.50 -0.28 12.01
CA ILE A 122 -6.89 1.13 11.88
C ILE A 122 -5.81 1.93 11.14
N TRP A 123 -4.54 1.72 11.49
CA TRP A 123 -3.42 2.39 10.83
C TRP A 123 -3.36 2.07 9.33
N ASN A 124 -3.61 0.81 8.95
CA ASN A 124 -3.69 0.37 7.56
C ASN A 124 -4.77 1.14 6.77
N VAL A 125 -5.95 1.38 7.36
CA VAL A 125 -7.02 2.17 6.73
C VAL A 125 -6.56 3.60 6.47
N ILE A 126 -6.00 4.26 7.48
CA ILE A 126 -5.53 5.64 7.37
C ILE A 126 -4.41 5.75 6.33
N ASP A 127 -3.43 4.84 6.35
CA ASP A 127 -2.35 4.86 5.36
C ASP A 127 -2.86 4.60 3.93
N ALA A 128 -3.87 3.73 3.75
CA ALA A 128 -4.49 3.47 2.45
C ALA A 128 -5.20 4.71 1.88
N ILE A 129 -5.90 5.49 2.71
CA ILE A 129 -6.53 6.76 2.33
C ILE A 129 -5.44 7.76 1.91
N ASN A 130 -4.44 7.98 2.78
CA ASN A 130 -3.32 8.86 2.50
C ASN A 130 -2.54 8.45 1.24
N MET A 131 -2.51 7.15 0.91
CA MET A 131 -1.88 6.66 -0.31
C MET A 131 -2.63 7.09 -1.57
N ALA A 132 -3.96 7.01 -1.56
CA ALA A 132 -4.79 7.44 -2.66
C ALA A 132 -4.69 8.96 -2.87
N GLU A 133 -4.68 9.74 -1.80
CA GLU A 133 -4.46 11.20 -1.89
C GLU A 133 -3.09 11.55 -2.45
N ARG A 134 -2.03 10.88 -1.98
CA ARG A 134 -0.67 11.06 -2.51
C ARG A 134 -0.58 10.67 -3.98
N TYR A 135 -1.31 9.64 -4.40
CA TYR A 135 -1.40 9.25 -5.81
C TYR A 135 -2.05 10.37 -6.62
N ASN A 136 -3.21 10.87 -6.21
CA ASN A 136 -3.91 11.95 -6.90
C ASN A 136 -3.08 13.24 -6.98
N ARG A 137 -2.38 13.60 -5.90
CA ARG A 137 -1.52 14.79 -5.87
C ARG A 137 -0.40 14.71 -6.89
N ARG A 138 0.28 13.56 -6.99
CA ARG A 138 1.32 13.33 -8.01
C ARG A 138 0.77 13.42 -9.42
N LEU A 139 -0.43 12.90 -9.67
CA LEU A 139 -1.07 13.03 -10.96
C LEU A 139 -1.34 14.49 -11.35
N LEU A 140 -1.73 15.32 -10.40
CA LEU A 140 -1.94 16.76 -10.64
C LEU A 140 -0.61 17.48 -10.89
N GLU A 141 0.42 17.14 -10.13
CA GLU A 141 1.77 17.69 -10.31
C GLU A 141 2.34 17.32 -11.68
N ASP A 142 2.36 16.02 -12.04
CA ASP A 142 2.86 15.53 -13.33
C ASP A 142 2.11 16.17 -14.52
N ASN A 143 0.77 16.25 -14.45
CA ASN A 143 -0.02 16.92 -15.48
C ASN A 143 0.21 18.43 -15.52
N SER A 144 0.45 19.08 -14.37
CA SER A 144 0.73 20.52 -14.33
C SER A 144 2.05 20.92 -14.98
N GLN A 145 3.04 20.00 -15.03
CA GLN A 145 4.31 20.19 -15.72
C GLN A 145 4.14 20.13 -17.25
N GLU A 146 3.18 19.34 -17.75
CA GLU A 146 2.85 19.30 -19.18
C GLU A 146 2.01 20.50 -19.64
N ILE A 147 1.35 21.23 -18.72
CA ILE A 147 0.53 22.38 -19.06
C ILE A 147 1.44 23.61 -19.28
N MET A 148 1.54 24.04 -20.53
CA MET A 148 2.20 25.28 -20.94
C MET A 148 1.57 26.46 -20.19
N ARG A 149 2.33 27.10 -19.28
CA ARG A 149 1.83 28.25 -18.53
C ARG A 149 2.01 29.52 -19.36
N ILE A 150 0.90 30.18 -19.68
CA ILE A 150 0.88 31.51 -20.29
C ILE A 150 1.01 32.53 -19.16
N ASN A 151 2.18 33.14 -19.04
CA ASN A 151 2.40 34.23 -18.09
C ASN A 151 2.12 35.57 -18.78
N PHE A 152 1.19 36.32 -18.22
CA PHE A 152 0.97 37.72 -18.57
C PHE A 152 1.64 38.59 -17.52
N ARG A 153 2.65 39.37 -17.91
CA ARG A 153 3.25 40.40 -17.05
C ARG A 153 3.00 41.78 -17.64
N TYR A 154 2.45 42.65 -16.81
CA TYR A 154 2.32 44.07 -17.08
C TYR A 154 3.32 44.84 -16.22
N ASN A 155 4.20 45.62 -16.85
CA ASN A 155 5.13 46.50 -16.15
C ASN A 155 5.04 47.90 -16.75
N GLY A 156 4.14 48.72 -16.21
CA GLY A 156 3.96 50.15 -16.51
C GLY A 156 3.65 50.45 -17.97
N ASP A 157 4.67 50.33 -18.82
CA ASP A 157 4.67 50.68 -20.24
C ASP A 157 4.85 49.45 -21.15
N LYS A 158 4.99 48.25 -20.58
CA LYS A 158 5.22 47.00 -21.34
C LYS A 158 4.29 45.88 -20.91
N VAL A 159 3.61 45.29 -21.89
CA VAL A 159 2.93 44.00 -21.76
C VAL A 159 3.89 42.93 -22.30
N SER A 160 4.14 41.90 -21.51
CA SER A 160 4.93 40.74 -21.91
C SER A 160 4.11 39.48 -21.76
N LEU A 161 4.05 38.71 -22.85
CA LEU A 161 3.46 37.38 -22.90
C LEU A 161 4.59 36.37 -22.95
N GLY A 162 4.73 35.56 -21.90
CA GLY A 162 5.73 34.51 -21.83
C GLY A 162 5.08 33.13 -21.82
N LEU A 163 5.57 32.23 -22.66
CA LEU A 163 5.30 30.80 -22.53
C LEU A 163 6.40 30.19 -21.67
N ALA A 164 6.06 29.80 -20.44
CA ALA A 164 6.97 29.09 -19.57
C ALA A 164 6.69 27.60 -19.66
N LYS A 165 7.69 26.84 -20.11
CA LYS A 165 7.70 25.38 -20.01
C LYS A 165 8.42 25.03 -18.71
N SER A 166 7.69 24.42 -17.78
CA SER A 166 8.28 23.91 -16.54
C SER A 166 8.95 22.58 -16.86
N PHE A 167 10.26 22.49 -16.61
CA PHE A 167 11.03 21.24 -16.70
C PHE A 167 11.28 20.71 -15.30
#